data_AF-A0A4U3AI07-F1
#
_entry.id   AF-A0A4U3AI07-F1
#
_cell.length_a   1.000
_cell.length_b   1.000
_cell.length_c   1.000
_cell.angle_alpha   90.00
_cell.angle_beta   90.00
_cell.angle_gamma   90.00
#
_symmetry.space_group_name_H-M   'P 1'
#
loop_
_entity.id
_entity.type
_entity.pdbx_description
1 polymer ?
#
loop_
_entity_poly.entity_id
_entity_poly.type
_entity_poly.pdbx_seq_one_letter_code
_entity_poly.pdbx_strand_id
1 'polypeptide(L)'
;MSLLEICPLDEALVEALQNEEKRVRFYEILQKSNLYVVASVEGDTTVDEEGNLISTENTQLQIHYFEMEEGLMLPLYSDLKHLEMVIPEECPYVSMNA
;
A
#
# COMPACT_ATOMS: atom_id res chain seq x y z
N MET A 1 -3.00 8.13 -29.00
CA MET A 1 -2.62 6.89 -28.30
C MET A 1 -1.66 7.30 -27.20
N SER A 2 -2.16 7.40 -25.97
CA SER A 2 -1.31 7.66 -24.81
C SER A 2 -0.55 6.36 -24.56
N LEU A 3 0.78 6.40 -24.68
CA LEU A 3 1.63 5.35 -24.13
C LEU A 3 1.26 5.28 -22.64
N LEU A 4 0.63 4.18 -22.21
CA LEU A 4 0.57 3.84 -20.80
C LEU A 4 2.03 3.67 -20.38
N GLU A 5 2.63 4.73 -19.86
CA GLU A 5 3.89 4.63 -19.14
C GLU A 5 3.67 3.56 -18.07
N ILE A 6 4.42 2.48 -18.17
CA ILE A 6 4.34 1.38 -17.21
C ILE A 6 4.61 2.00 -15.84
N CYS A 7 3.64 1.88 -14.93
CA CYS A 7 3.81 2.40 -13.58
C CYS A 7 5.02 1.70 -12.97
N PRO A 8 6.02 2.43 -12.43
CA PRO A 8 7.20 1.83 -11.82
C PRO A 8 6.88 0.80 -10.73
N LEU A 9 5.70 0.93 -10.11
CA LEU A 9 5.18 -0.01 -9.12
C LEU A 9 4.75 -1.35 -9.74
N ASP A 10 4.13 -1.33 -10.92
CA ASP A 10 3.68 -2.54 -11.63
C ASP A 10 4.89 -3.36 -12.09
N GLU A 11 5.91 -2.70 -12.64
CA GLU A 11 7.16 -3.35 -13.03
C GLU A 11 7.86 -3.97 -11.81
N ALA A 12 7.96 -3.22 -10.72
CA ALA A 12 8.57 -3.71 -9.48
C ALA A 12 7.80 -4.89 -8.86
N LEU A 13 6.47 -4.90 -8.97
CA LEU A 13 5.64 -6.02 -8.53
C LEU A 13 5.93 -7.28 -9.35
N VAL A 14 5.98 -7.16 -10.68
CA VAL A 14 6.29 -8.29 -11.57
C VAL A 14 7.69 -8.86 -11.26
N GLU A 15 8.69 -7.99 -11.06
CA GLU A 15 10.03 -8.42 -10.64
C GLU A 15 10.01 -9.15 -9.29
N ALA A 16 9.28 -8.61 -8.31
CA ALA A 16 9.18 -9.16 -6.96
C ALA A 16 8.46 -10.52 -6.90
N LEU A 17 7.51 -10.76 -7.81
CA LEU A 17 6.84 -12.05 -7.95
C LEU A 17 7.76 -13.14 -8.53
N GLN A 18 8.74 -12.74 -9.36
CA GLN A 18 9.70 -13.64 -9.99
C GLN A 18 10.96 -13.85 -9.16
N ASN A 19 11.35 -12.86 -8.35
CA ASN A 19 12.54 -12.90 -7.51
C ASN A 19 12.27 -12.29 -6.13
N GLU A 20 12.37 -13.12 -5.10
CA GLU A 20 12.14 -12.72 -3.71
C GLU A 20 13.11 -11.62 -3.22
N GLU A 21 14.35 -11.59 -3.71
CA GLU A 21 15.33 -10.53 -3.38
C GLU A 21 14.87 -9.14 -3.89
N LYS A 22 13.94 -9.09 -4.84
CA LYS A 22 13.39 -7.85 -5.39
C LYS A 22 12.16 -7.33 -4.64
N ARG A 23 11.60 -8.08 -3.69
CA ARG A 23 10.44 -7.65 -2.89
C ARG A 23 10.68 -6.35 -2.13
N VAL A 24 11.89 -6.18 -1.59
CA VAL A 24 12.27 -4.95 -0.86
C VAL A 24 12.09 -3.72 -1.76
N ARG A 25 12.55 -3.79 -3.01
CA ARG A 25 12.41 -2.70 -3.98
C ARG A 25 10.95 -2.35 -4.27
N PHE A 26 10.07 -3.35 -4.37
CA PHE A 26 8.64 -3.12 -4.56
C PHE A 26 8.05 -2.34 -3.37
N TYR A 27 8.32 -2.77 -2.14
CA TYR A 27 7.83 -2.08 -0.95
C TYR A 27 8.41 -0.68 -0.77
N GLU A 28 9.69 -0.46 -1.13
CA GLU A 28 10.30 0.88 -1.14
C GLU A 28 9.60 1.84 -2.12
N ILE A 29 9.21 1.34 -3.30
CA ILE A 29 8.48 2.14 -4.28
C ILE A 29 7.05 2.40 -3.79
N LEU A 30 6.38 1.39 -3.24
CA LEU A 30 5.05 1.52 -2.66
C LEU A 30 5.03 2.56 -1.54
N GLN A 31 6.01 2.52 -0.63
CA GLN A 31 6.13 3.48 0.48
C GLN A 31 6.33 4.92 -0.01
N LYS A 32 7.00 5.12 -1.13
CA LYS A 32 7.22 6.46 -1.71
C LYS A 32 6.09 6.91 -2.63
N SER A 33 5.06 6.08 -2.81
CA SER A 33 3.95 6.36 -3.72
C SER A 33 2.87 7.21 -3.06
N ASN A 34 2.21 8.06 -3.85
CA ASN A 34 1.03 8.81 -3.41
C ASN A 34 -0.24 7.94 -3.55
N LEU A 35 -0.22 6.75 -2.93
CA LEU A 35 -1.31 5.79 -2.98
C LEU A 35 -1.86 5.53 -1.58
N TYR A 36 -3.15 5.20 -1.57
CA TYR A 36 -3.85 4.64 -0.43
C TYR A 36 -3.88 3.12 -0.58
N VAL A 37 -3.54 2.43 0.51
CA VAL A 37 -3.44 0.98 0.56
C VAL A 37 -4.32 0.47 1.69
N VAL A 38 -5.11 -0.57 1.44
CA VAL A 38 -5.86 -1.25 2.50
C VAL A 38 -4.85 -2.02 3.35
N ALA A 39 -4.63 -1.56 4.57
CA ALA A 39 -3.61 -2.09 5.44
C ALA A 39 -3.90 -1.74 6.90
N SER A 40 -3.50 -2.64 7.80
CA SER A 40 -3.47 -2.38 9.23
C SER A 40 -2.08 -1.94 9.65
N VAL A 41 -2.01 -1.05 10.64
CA VAL A 41 -0.76 -0.69 11.30
C VAL A 41 -0.63 -1.53 12.56
N GLU A 42 0.45 -2.29 12.67
CA GLU A 42 0.81 -3.08 13.86
C GLU A 42 2.07 -2.51 14.52
N GLY A 43 2.25 -2.85 15.80
CA GLY A 43 3.42 -2.42 16.58
C GLY A 43 3.25 -1.07 17.26
N ASP A 44 4.37 -0.51 17.72
CA ASP A 44 4.38 0.73 18.50
C ASP A 44 4.20 1.93 17.57
N THR A 45 3.13 2.69 17.80
CA THR A 45 2.90 3.99 17.17
C THR A 45 2.92 5.07 18.24
N THR A 46 3.36 6.26 17.87
CA THR A 46 3.32 7.44 18.73
C THR A 46 2.41 8.48 18.10
N VAL A 47 1.92 9.41 18.91
CA VAL A 47 1.10 10.52 18.42
C VAL A 47 1.93 11.79 18.54
N ASP A 48 1.97 12.60 17.49
CA ASP A 48 2.65 13.89 17.50
C ASP A 48 1.84 14.98 18.22
N GLU A 49 2.38 16.19 18.27
CA GLU A 49 1.73 17.34 18.91
C GLU A 49 0.45 17.79 18.17
N GLU A 50 0.26 17.37 16.92
CA GLU A 50 -0.89 17.70 16.08
C GLU A 50 -1.97 16.59 16.09
N GLY A 51 -1.71 15.46 16.76
CA GLY A 51 -2.62 14.32 16.84
C GLY A 51 -2.43 13.28 15.73
N ASN A 52 -1.39 13.39 14.91
CA ASN A 52 -1.09 12.43 13.85
C ASN A 52 -0.34 11.22 14.41
N LEU A 53 -0.62 10.05 13.86
CA LEU A 53 0.10 8.81 14.16
C LEU A 53 1.47 8.83 13.47
N ILE A 54 2.55 8.85 14.25
CA ILE A 54 3.93 8.66 13.79
C ILE A 54 4.33 7.20 14.01
N SER A 55 4.77 6.57 12.91
CA SER A 55 5.43 5.26 12.93
C SER A 55 6.80 5.30 13.63
N THR A 56 7.08 4.30 14.46
CA THR A 56 8.40 4.05 15.04
C THR A 56 9.16 3.00 14.23
N GLU A 57 10.39 2.68 14.63
CA GLU A 57 11.18 1.59 14.03
C GLU A 57 10.53 0.20 14.17
N ASN A 58 9.60 0.04 15.11
CA ASN A 58 8.86 -1.20 15.33
C ASN A 58 7.49 -1.21 14.64
N THR A 59 7.11 -0.14 13.95
CA THR A 59 5.85 -0.10 13.24
C THR A 59 5.91 -0.99 12.02
N GLN A 60 4.91 -1.86 11.87
CA GLN A 60 4.76 -2.75 10.73
C GLN A 60 3.46 -2.42 10.00
N LEU A 61 3.54 -2.42 8.68
CA LEU A 61 2.40 -2.25 7.79
C LEU A 61 1.96 -3.64 7.31
N GLN A 62 0.79 -4.08 7.77
CA GLN A 62 0.18 -5.32 7.32
C GLN A 62 -0.76 -5.01 6.15
N ILE A 63 -0.25 -5.19 4.94
CA ILE A 63 -1.04 -4.93 3.74
C ILE A 63 -2.05 -6.06 3.54
N HIS A 64 -3.33 -5.68 3.40
CA HIS A 64 -4.41 -6.62 3.15
C HIS A 64 -4.51 -6.92 1.66
N TYR A 65 -4.83 -8.17 1.34
CA TYR A 65 -5.12 -8.62 -0.01
C TYR A 65 -6.44 -9.39 -0.03
N PHE A 66 -7.05 -9.45 -1.21
CA PHE A 66 -8.28 -10.22 -1.42
C PHE A 66 -7.99 -11.43 -2.29
N GLU A 67 -8.45 -12.61 -1.87
CA GLU A 67 -8.46 -13.79 -2.72
C GLU A 67 -9.58 -13.67 -3.76
N MET A 68 -9.21 -13.78 -5.02
CA MET A 68 -10.12 -13.83 -6.18
C MET A 68 -9.95 -15.16 -6.91
N GLU A 69 -10.92 -15.52 -7.75
CA GLU A 69 -10.85 -16.75 -8.55
C GLU A 69 -9.57 -16.83 -9.41
N GLU A 70 -9.05 -15.67 -9.85
CA GLU A 70 -7.88 -15.55 -10.72
C GLU A 70 -6.54 -15.36 -9.96
N GLY A 71 -6.58 -15.21 -8.63
CA GLY A 71 -5.38 -14.99 -7.82
C GLY A 71 -5.58 -14.02 -6.67
N LEU A 72 -4.48 -13.41 -6.20
CA LEU A 72 -4.50 -12.42 -5.13
C LEU A 72 -4.60 -11.01 -5.73
N MET A 73 -5.52 -10.21 -5.20
CA MET A 73 -5.66 -8.80 -5.55
C MET A 73 -5.13 -7.93 -4.42
N LEU A 74 -4.22 -7.03 -4.78
CA LEU A 74 -3.74 -5.97 -3.91
C LEU A 74 -4.51 -4.66 -4.19
N PRO A 75 -5.35 -4.19 -3.26
CA PRO A 75 -6.19 -3.01 -3.48
C PRO A 75 -5.38 -1.71 -3.26
N LEU A 76 -4.97 -1.08 -4.37
CA LEU A 76 -4.23 0.19 -4.38
C LEU A 76 -5.07 1.28 -5.04
N TYR A 77 -5.16 2.44 -4.41
CA TYR A 77 -5.98 3.55 -4.90
C TYR A 77 -5.20 4.86 -4.92
N SER A 78 -5.35 5.65 -5.97
CA SER A 78 -4.77 7.00 -6.05
C SER A 78 -5.67 8.08 -5.44
N ASP A 79 -6.93 7.74 -5.13
CA ASP A 79 -7.95 8.68 -4.65
C ASP A 79 -8.69 8.07 -3.45
N LEU A 80 -8.78 8.85 -2.37
CA LEU A 80 -9.39 8.41 -1.12
C LEU A 80 -10.88 8.14 -1.27
N LYS A 81 -11.61 9.00 -1.99
CA LYS A 81 -13.07 8.84 -2.14
C LYS A 81 -13.38 7.55 -2.88
N HIS A 82 -12.57 7.21 -3.88
CA HIS A 82 -12.75 5.96 -4.60
C HIS A 82 -12.48 4.74 -3.69
N LEU A 83 -11.43 4.79 -2.87
CA LEU A 83 -11.18 3.75 -1.87
C LEU A 83 -12.39 3.58 -0.94
N GLU A 84 -12.90 4.66 -0.35
CA GLU A 84 -14.03 4.65 0.59
C GLU A 84 -15.35 4.13 -0.02
N MET A 85 -15.52 4.24 -1.34
CA MET A 85 -16.70 3.68 -2.03
C MET A 85 -16.60 2.17 -2.27
N VAL A 86 -15.39 1.62 -2.31
CA VAL A 86 -15.13 0.24 -2.76
C VAL A 86 -14.84 -0.69 -1.58
N ILE A 87 -14.19 -0.20 -0.52
CA ILE A 87 -13.88 -1.01 0.65
C ILE A 87 -14.99 -0.92 1.71
N PRO A 88 -15.21 -1.98 2.50
CA PRO A 88 -16.09 -1.90 3.67
C PRO A 88 -15.66 -0.78 4.63
N GLU A 89 -16.61 -0.10 5.27
CA GLU A 89 -16.32 1.01 6.21
C GLU A 89 -15.36 0.62 7.35
N GLU A 90 -15.29 -0.66 7.69
CA GLU A 90 -14.46 -1.20 8.77
C GLU A 90 -13.03 -1.57 8.34
N CYS A 91 -12.70 -1.46 7.05
CA CYS A 91 -11.36 -1.81 6.57
C CYS A 91 -10.37 -0.66 6.80
N PRO A 92 -9.30 -0.87 7.59
CA PRO A 92 -8.28 0.15 7.77
C PRO A 92 -7.50 0.37 6.47
N TYR A 93 -7.12 1.62 6.24
CA TYR A 93 -6.28 2.02 5.12
C TYR A 93 -5.21 2.99 5.58
N VAL A 94 -4.12 3.06 4.82
CA VAL A 94 -2.98 3.92 5.07
C VAL A 94 -2.62 4.69 3.80
N SER A 95 -2.31 5.97 3.96
CA SER A 95 -1.69 6.79 2.91
C SER A 95 -0.18 6.59 2.97
N MET A 96 0.44 6.14 1.87
CA MET A 96 1.86 5.75 1.90
C MET A 96 2.82 6.93 1.95
N ASN A 97 2.45 8.08 1.38
CA ASN A 97 3.26 9.32 1.40
C ASN A 97 2.61 10.42 2.26
N ALA A 98 2.08 10.05 3.42
CA ALA A 98 1.60 11.01 4.42
C ALA A 98 2.74 11.51 5.31
#